data_AF-A0A497A3G6-F1
#
_entry.id   AF-A0A497A3G6-F1
#
_cell.length_a   1.000
_cell.length_b   1.000
_cell.length_c   1.000
_cell.angle_alpha   90.00
_cell.angle_beta   90.00
_cell.angle_gamma   90.00
#
_symmetry.space_group_name_H-M   'P 1'
#
loop_
_entity.id
_entity.type
_entity.pdbx_description
1 polymer ?
#
loop_
_entity_poly.entity_id
_entity_poly.type
_entity_poly.pdbx_seq_one_letter_code
_entity_poly.pdbx_strand_id
1 'polypeptide(L)'
;LYAGGTRTDGSGVVYRFTGETWEEAGALGATGVYALLEGSNHVLYAGAACTDGTGRVFRSDDGGETWESSEPLGESQGVTALLEGAEGRIYAGLDMGFGRFTSYAYVSGDGGETWEEAGYLFMADAVRGFLPAPDGAVYAGGGDTYGLVFRAEGLGPAVEWRLYLPLVLRG
;
A
#
# COMPACT_ATOMS: atom_id res chain seq x y z
N LEU A 1 -16.65 -9.40 1.57
CA LEU A 1 -16.32 -8.44 0.48
C LEU A 1 -16.28 -7.05 1.09
N TYR A 2 -15.23 -6.29 0.78
CA TYR A 2 -15.00 -4.95 1.31
C TYR A 2 -14.78 -3.94 0.17
N ALA A 3 -15.08 -2.68 0.43
CA ALA A 3 -14.85 -1.57 -0.48
C ALA A 3 -14.37 -0.35 0.31
N GLY A 4 -13.40 0.39 -0.23
CA GLY A 4 -12.83 1.58 0.39
C GLY A 4 -13.10 2.82 -0.46
N GLY A 5 -13.08 3.99 0.16
CA GLY A 5 -13.15 5.25 -0.59
C GLY A 5 -13.16 6.49 0.28
N THR A 6 -13.56 7.59 -0.33
CA THR A 6 -13.72 8.90 0.29
C THR A 6 -15.17 9.34 0.15
N ARG A 7 -15.78 9.78 1.25
CA ARG A 7 -17.13 10.36 1.27
C ARG A 7 -17.12 11.79 0.74
N THR A 8 -18.31 12.31 0.44
CA THR A 8 -18.48 13.71 -0.03
C THR A 8 -18.03 14.75 0.98
N ASP A 9 -17.97 14.41 2.27
CA ASP A 9 -17.45 15.26 3.33
C ASP A 9 -15.92 15.20 3.48
N GLY A 10 -15.24 14.38 2.66
CA GLY A 10 -13.80 14.21 2.69
C GLY A 10 -13.29 13.20 3.72
N SER A 11 -14.16 12.44 4.39
CA SER A 11 -13.74 11.35 5.28
C SER A 11 -13.48 10.05 4.50
N GLY A 12 -12.46 9.31 4.93
CA GLY A 12 -12.19 7.95 4.47
C GLY A 12 -13.21 6.96 5.04
N VAL A 13 -13.55 5.94 4.28
CA VAL A 13 -14.51 4.90 4.70
C VAL A 13 -14.14 3.54 4.13
N VAL A 14 -14.39 2.50 4.94
CA VAL A 14 -14.48 1.11 4.47
C VAL A 14 -15.91 0.62 4.67
N TYR A 15 -16.46 -0.03 3.65
CA TYR A 15 -17.75 -0.72 3.71
C TYR A 15 -17.54 -2.23 3.61
N ARG A 16 -18.37 -2.99 4.31
CA ARG A 16 -18.49 -4.44 4.27
C ARG A 16 -19.84 -4.84 3.68
N PHE A 17 -19.83 -5.77 2.74
CA PHE A 17 -21.07 -6.33 2.17
C PHE A 17 -21.59 -7.48 3.04
N THR A 18 -22.85 -7.42 3.42
CA THR A 18 -23.51 -8.41 4.31
C THR A 18 -24.19 -9.57 3.56
N GLY A 19 -24.18 -9.53 2.22
CA GLY A 19 -24.99 -10.43 1.38
C GLY A 19 -26.24 -9.75 0.81
N GLU A 20 -26.70 -8.67 1.44
CA GLU A 20 -27.86 -7.89 1.00
C GLU A 20 -27.54 -6.40 0.85
N THR A 21 -26.77 -5.85 1.80
CA THR A 21 -26.49 -4.42 1.89
C THR A 21 -25.00 -4.15 2.13
N TRP A 22 -24.61 -2.88 2.00
CA TRP A 22 -23.30 -2.40 2.41
C TRP A 22 -23.43 -1.65 3.73
N GLU A 23 -22.58 -1.99 4.67
CA GLU A 23 -22.51 -1.39 6.01
C GLU A 23 -21.11 -0.86 6.26
N GLU A 24 -20.99 0.20 7.05
CA GLU A 24 -19.68 0.75 7.42
C GLU A 24 -18.91 -0.23 8.30
N ALA A 25 -17.66 -0.48 7.92
CA ALA A 25 -16.74 -1.35 8.62
C ALA A 25 -15.82 -0.50 9.50
N GLY A 26 -16.38 0.02 10.60
CA GLY A 26 -15.64 0.79 11.60
C GLY A 26 -15.16 2.16 11.09
N ALA A 27 -14.89 3.07 12.03
CA ALA A 27 -14.37 4.39 11.68
C ALA A 27 -12.85 4.33 11.53
N LEU A 28 -12.34 4.64 10.34
CA LEU A 28 -10.93 4.95 10.12
C LEU A 28 -10.80 6.47 10.21
N GLY A 29 -9.96 6.99 11.10
CA GLY A 29 -9.68 8.44 11.23
C GLY A 29 -8.93 9.04 10.02
N ALA A 30 -9.27 8.60 8.81
CA ALA A 30 -8.63 8.90 7.54
C ALA A 30 -9.44 9.92 6.73
N THR A 31 -8.79 10.58 5.77
CA THR A 31 -9.41 11.45 4.76
C THR A 31 -9.67 10.72 3.43
N GLY A 32 -9.05 9.55 3.25
CA GLY A 32 -9.33 8.69 2.10
C GLY A 32 -8.71 7.32 2.26
N VAL A 33 -9.43 6.30 1.81
CA VAL A 33 -8.93 4.92 1.71
C VAL A 33 -8.70 4.62 0.23
N TYR A 34 -7.46 4.31 -0.13
CA TYR A 34 -7.04 4.11 -1.52
C TYR A 34 -6.74 2.65 -1.85
N ALA A 35 -6.35 1.87 -0.85
CA ALA A 35 -6.06 0.45 -1.01
C ALA A 35 -6.72 -0.36 0.10
N LEU A 36 -7.20 -1.55 -0.25
CA LEU A 36 -7.68 -2.56 0.69
C LEU A 36 -7.02 -3.89 0.40
N LEU A 37 -6.69 -4.62 1.46
CA LEU A 37 -6.13 -5.96 1.41
C LEU A 37 -6.78 -6.79 2.52
N GLU A 38 -7.37 -7.91 2.16
CA GLU A 38 -7.64 -9.00 3.12
C GLU A 38 -6.45 -9.95 3.03
N GLY A 39 -5.63 -9.96 4.09
CA GLY A 39 -4.46 -10.82 4.19
C GLY A 39 -4.80 -12.19 4.78
N SER A 40 -3.76 -12.97 5.06
CA SER A 40 -3.85 -14.24 5.77
C SER A 40 -4.61 -14.09 7.10
N ASN A 41 -5.34 -15.15 7.48
CA ASN A 41 -6.16 -15.20 8.70
C ASN A 41 -7.29 -14.14 8.78
N HIS A 42 -7.73 -13.59 7.64
CA HIS A 42 -8.80 -12.59 7.56
C HIS A 42 -8.45 -11.24 8.22
N VAL A 43 -7.17 -10.96 8.43
CA VAL A 43 -6.71 -9.63 8.84
C VAL A 43 -6.93 -8.66 7.69
N LEU A 44 -7.55 -7.51 7.99
CA LEU A 44 -7.79 -6.48 7.00
C LEU A 44 -6.76 -5.37 7.13
N TYR A 45 -6.32 -4.85 5.98
CA TYR A 45 -5.46 -3.69 5.87
C TYR A 45 -6.10 -2.64 4.97
N ALA A 46 -6.02 -1.38 5.38
CA ALA A 46 -6.45 -0.23 4.59
C ALA A 46 -5.30 0.78 4.43
N GLY A 47 -4.91 1.03 3.18
CA GLY A 47 -3.96 2.08 2.84
C GLY A 47 -4.70 3.40 2.68
N ALA A 48 -4.26 4.43 3.41
CA ALA A 48 -5.04 5.65 3.56
C ALA A 48 -4.18 6.92 3.62
N ALA A 49 -4.83 8.06 3.39
CA ALA A 49 -4.37 9.39 3.77
C ALA A 49 -5.07 9.85 5.06
N CYS A 50 -4.37 10.63 5.88
CA CYS A 50 -4.86 11.14 7.16
C CYS A 50 -4.98 12.66 7.16
N THR A 51 -5.68 13.20 8.17
CA THR A 51 -5.95 14.65 8.31
C THR A 51 -4.69 15.47 8.55
N ASP A 52 -3.63 14.86 9.07
CA ASP A 52 -2.31 15.46 9.26
C ASP A 52 -1.47 15.48 7.96
N GLY A 53 -2.04 15.02 6.84
CA GLY A 53 -1.37 14.95 5.55
C GLY A 53 -0.41 13.77 5.42
N THR A 54 -0.48 12.79 6.32
CA THR A 54 0.38 11.60 6.28
C THR A 54 -0.31 10.39 5.65
N GLY A 55 0.49 9.53 5.02
CA GLY A 55 0.09 8.19 4.58
C GLY A 55 0.30 7.16 5.69
N ARG A 56 -0.73 6.35 5.94
CA ARG A 56 -0.71 5.30 6.98
C ARG A 56 -1.38 4.02 6.49
N VAL A 57 -1.02 2.91 7.13
CA VAL A 57 -1.75 1.64 7.00
C VAL A 57 -2.58 1.45 8.27
N PHE A 58 -3.86 1.15 8.09
CA PHE A 58 -4.76 0.74 9.15
C PHE A 58 -4.91 -0.78 9.11
N ARG A 59 -4.90 -1.42 10.27
CA ARG A 59 -5.07 -2.87 10.46
C ARG A 59 -6.32 -3.15 11.26
N SER A 60 -7.05 -4.20 10.91
CA SER A 60 -8.16 -4.73 11.70
C SER A 60 -8.06 -6.25 11.81
N ASP A 61 -8.11 -6.75 13.04
CA ASP A 61 -8.10 -8.18 13.35
C ASP A 61 -9.52 -8.74 13.64
N ASP A 62 -10.54 -7.88 13.60
CA ASP A 62 -11.92 -8.20 13.98
C ASP A 62 -12.91 -8.02 12.81
N GLY A 63 -12.43 -8.13 11.57
CA GLY A 63 -13.28 -8.07 10.38
C GLY A 63 -13.81 -6.67 10.06
N GLY A 64 -13.10 -5.64 10.52
CA GLY A 64 -13.40 -4.24 10.30
C GLY A 64 -14.35 -3.65 11.33
N GLU A 65 -14.41 -4.19 12.55
CA GLU A 65 -15.16 -3.55 13.64
C GLU A 65 -14.32 -2.43 14.27
N THR A 66 -13.02 -2.68 14.47
CA THR A 66 -12.04 -1.71 14.95
C THR A 66 -10.80 -1.69 14.08
N TRP A 67 -10.12 -0.54 14.05
CA TRP A 67 -8.91 -0.33 13.25
C TRP A 67 -7.82 0.33 14.07
N GLU A 68 -6.60 -0.19 13.95
CA GLU A 68 -5.38 0.38 14.51
C GLU A 68 -4.52 0.98 13.41
N SER A 69 -4.06 2.21 13.57
CA SER A 69 -3.21 2.88 12.57
C SER A 69 -1.73 2.69 12.86
N SER A 70 -0.93 2.48 11.82
CA SER A 70 0.52 2.60 11.90
C SER A 70 0.96 4.04 12.22
N GLU A 71 2.23 4.18 12.58
CA GLU A 71 2.93 5.47 12.44
C GLU A 71 2.96 5.92 10.96
N PRO A 72 3.18 7.23 10.69
CA PRO A 72 3.38 7.72 9.34
C PRO A 72 4.46 6.95 8.59
N LEU A 73 4.15 6.50 7.38
CA LEU A 73 5.14 5.84 6.52
C LEU A 73 5.96 6.90 5.80
N GLY A 74 7.05 7.33 6.45
CA GLY A 74 7.94 8.37 5.95
C GLY A 74 7.21 9.71 5.75
N GLU A 75 7.55 10.40 4.65
CA GLU A 75 6.90 11.67 4.25
C GLU A 75 5.73 11.46 3.26
N SER A 76 5.15 10.26 3.21
CA SER A 76 4.05 9.97 2.29
C SER A 76 2.79 10.78 2.62
N GLN A 77 2.02 11.10 1.58
CA GLN A 77 0.70 11.74 1.68
C GLN A 77 -0.44 10.73 1.64
N GLY A 78 -0.14 9.47 1.29
CA GLY A 78 -1.12 8.39 1.25
C GLY A 78 -0.45 7.04 0.98
N VAL A 79 -1.15 5.97 1.32
CA VAL A 79 -0.77 4.60 0.92
C VAL A 79 -1.74 4.14 -0.17
N THR A 80 -1.22 3.93 -1.37
CA THR A 80 -2.03 3.73 -2.60
C THR A 80 -1.98 2.32 -3.15
N ALA A 81 -1.13 1.46 -2.60
CA ALA A 81 -1.11 0.04 -2.93
C ALA A 81 -0.78 -0.78 -1.68
N LEU A 82 -1.38 -1.97 -1.58
CA LEU A 82 -1.09 -2.96 -0.56
C LEU A 82 -0.96 -4.33 -1.24
N LEU A 83 -0.07 -5.17 -0.71
CA LEU A 83 0.09 -6.56 -1.14
C LEU A 83 0.61 -7.41 0.02
N GLU A 84 0.00 -8.58 0.24
CA GLU A 84 0.65 -9.64 1.00
C GLU A 84 1.55 -10.46 0.06
N GLY A 85 2.85 -10.44 0.34
CA GLY A 85 3.88 -11.17 -0.38
C GLY A 85 4.24 -12.51 0.27
N ALA A 86 5.39 -13.05 -0.10
CA ALA A 86 5.90 -14.28 0.50
C ALA A 86 6.12 -14.13 2.01
N GLU A 87 5.97 -15.24 2.74
CA GLU A 87 6.18 -15.31 4.21
C GLU A 87 5.26 -14.39 5.02
N GLY A 88 4.12 -13.95 4.45
CA GLY A 88 3.16 -13.07 5.14
C GLY A 88 3.63 -11.61 5.25
N ARG A 89 4.67 -11.22 4.50
CA ARG A 89 5.14 -9.82 4.48
C ARG A 89 4.10 -8.93 3.82
N ILE A 90 3.79 -7.80 4.45
CA ILE A 90 2.87 -6.82 3.89
C ILE A 90 3.67 -5.69 3.27
N TYR A 91 3.42 -5.40 2.00
CA TYR A 91 4.02 -4.30 1.26
C TYR A 91 3.05 -3.14 1.14
N ALA A 92 3.55 -1.93 1.34
CA ALA A 92 2.81 -0.68 1.22
C ALA A 92 3.46 0.22 0.17
N GLY A 93 2.68 0.63 -0.82
CA GLY A 93 3.10 1.54 -1.87
C GLY A 93 2.70 2.96 -1.53
N LEU A 94 3.66 3.87 -1.51
CA LEU A 94 3.45 5.23 -1.01
C LEU A 94 3.10 6.20 -2.15
N ASP A 95 2.26 7.18 -1.87
CA ASP A 95 2.07 8.38 -2.68
C ASP A 95 2.78 9.54 -1.99
N MET A 96 3.77 10.13 -2.67
CA MET A 96 4.57 11.22 -2.12
C MET A 96 4.02 12.60 -2.47
N GLY A 97 2.96 12.66 -3.27
CA GLY A 97 2.33 13.89 -3.71
C GLY A 97 2.94 14.52 -4.96
N PHE A 98 2.22 15.51 -5.48
CA PHE A 98 2.58 16.20 -6.71
C PHE A 98 3.97 16.86 -6.65
N GLY A 99 4.71 16.72 -7.75
CA GLY A 99 6.05 17.31 -7.91
C GLY A 99 7.16 16.53 -7.21
N ARG A 100 6.87 15.36 -6.63
CA ARG A 100 7.89 14.39 -6.24
C ARG A 100 8.24 13.50 -7.42
N PHE A 101 9.52 13.18 -7.53
CA PHE A 101 10.07 12.31 -8.57
C PHE A 101 10.66 11.02 -7.99
N THR A 102 10.38 10.71 -6.72
CA THR A 102 10.74 9.43 -6.13
C THR A 102 9.62 9.02 -5.19
N SER A 103 9.15 7.80 -5.34
CA SER A 103 8.21 7.14 -4.44
C SER A 103 8.87 5.92 -3.81
N TYR A 104 8.27 5.38 -2.76
CA TYR A 104 8.84 4.29 -1.96
C TYR A 104 7.83 3.15 -1.82
N ALA A 105 8.36 1.95 -1.69
CA ALA A 105 7.65 0.80 -1.17
C ALA A 105 8.20 0.51 0.24
N TYR A 106 7.30 0.34 1.19
CA TYR A 106 7.62 -0.09 2.55
C TYR A 106 7.19 -1.54 2.74
N VAL A 107 7.82 -2.25 3.67
CA VAL A 107 7.49 -3.63 4.04
C VAL A 107 7.39 -3.78 5.54
N SER A 108 6.46 -4.63 5.96
CA SER A 108 6.33 -5.12 7.33
C SER A 108 6.49 -6.63 7.35
N GLY A 109 7.31 -7.14 8.28
CA GLY A 109 7.50 -8.56 8.54
C GLY A 109 6.73 -9.08 9.77
N ASP A 110 6.02 -8.19 10.47
CA ASP A 110 5.35 -8.44 11.75
C ASP A 110 3.84 -8.12 11.69
N GLY A 111 3.24 -8.26 10.50
CA GLY A 111 1.80 -8.09 10.33
C GLY A 111 1.32 -6.63 10.38
N GLY A 112 2.20 -5.67 10.11
CA GLY A 112 1.90 -4.24 10.02
C GLY A 112 2.18 -3.45 11.30
N GLU A 113 2.80 -4.05 12.31
CA GLU A 113 3.18 -3.37 13.56
C GLU A 113 4.36 -2.43 13.34
N THR A 114 5.39 -2.88 12.62
CA THR A 114 6.54 -2.07 12.23
C THR A 114 6.78 -2.13 10.72
N TRP A 115 7.36 -1.05 10.20
CA TRP A 115 7.56 -0.85 8.77
C TRP A 115 8.96 -0.31 8.49
N GLU A 116 9.57 -0.81 7.43
CA GLU A 116 10.86 -0.34 6.93
C GLU A 116 10.82 -0.13 5.40
N GLU A 117 11.76 0.66 4.89
CA GLU A 117 11.87 0.89 3.45
C GLU A 117 12.31 -0.41 2.74
N ALA A 118 11.49 -0.87 1.79
CA ALA A 118 11.79 -2.04 0.95
C ALA A 118 12.49 -1.65 -0.35
N GLY A 119 12.33 -0.40 -0.79
CA GLY A 119 12.95 0.16 -1.98
C GLY A 119 12.20 1.38 -2.49
N TYR A 120 12.71 1.96 -3.57
CA TYR A 120 12.18 3.19 -4.16
C TYR A 120 12.01 3.10 -5.67
N LEU A 121 11.14 3.95 -6.18
CA LEU A 121 10.82 4.13 -7.58
C LEU A 121 11.25 5.53 -8.00
N PHE A 122 12.43 5.62 -8.64
CA PHE A 122 12.88 6.88 -9.24
C PHE A 122 11.94 7.28 -10.39
N MET A 123 11.74 8.57 -10.59
CA MET A 123 10.85 9.13 -11.60
C MET A 123 9.38 8.71 -11.48
N ALA A 124 8.94 8.33 -10.28
CA ALA A 124 7.54 8.09 -9.92
C ALA A 124 7.16 8.91 -8.68
N ASP A 125 5.95 9.44 -8.67
CA ASP A 125 5.35 10.17 -7.55
C ASP A 125 4.61 9.24 -6.58
N ALA A 126 4.10 8.11 -7.09
CA ALA A 126 3.40 7.11 -6.31
C ALA A 126 3.69 5.68 -6.77
N VAL A 127 3.57 4.72 -5.85
CA VAL A 127 3.39 3.30 -6.19
C VAL A 127 1.91 2.99 -6.31
N ARG A 128 1.45 2.66 -7.52
CA ARG A 128 0.03 2.45 -7.82
C ARG A 128 -0.38 0.98 -7.81
N GLY A 129 0.57 0.06 -7.78
CA GLY A 129 0.26 -1.35 -7.71
C GLY A 129 1.49 -2.21 -7.48
N PHE A 130 1.22 -3.43 -7.01
CA PHE A 130 2.21 -4.48 -6.88
C PHE A 130 1.78 -5.73 -7.66
N LEU A 131 2.76 -6.52 -8.06
CA LEU A 131 2.56 -7.83 -8.69
C LEU A 131 3.52 -8.85 -8.07
N PRO A 132 3.04 -9.86 -7.34
CA PRO A 132 3.89 -10.93 -6.84
C PRO A 132 4.36 -11.84 -7.98
N ALA A 133 5.56 -12.39 -7.83
CA ALA A 133 6.18 -13.32 -8.76
C ALA A 133 6.31 -14.73 -8.15
N PRO A 134 6.32 -15.80 -8.97
CA PRO A 134 6.40 -17.19 -8.47
C PRO A 134 7.67 -17.53 -7.68
N ASP A 135 8.74 -16.76 -7.88
CA ASP A 135 10.02 -16.90 -7.18
C ASP A 135 10.05 -16.15 -5.83
N GLY A 136 8.94 -15.53 -5.43
CA GLY A 136 8.82 -14.73 -4.20
C GLY A 136 9.23 -13.27 -4.38
N ALA A 137 9.66 -12.84 -5.56
CA ALA A 137 9.89 -11.42 -5.82
C ALA A 137 8.57 -10.65 -5.90
N VAL A 138 8.63 -9.34 -5.63
CA VAL A 138 7.51 -8.42 -5.80
C VAL A 138 7.90 -7.34 -6.80
N TYR A 139 7.01 -7.12 -7.77
CA TYR A 139 7.12 -6.03 -8.71
C TYR A 139 6.28 -4.84 -8.28
N ALA A 140 6.82 -3.62 -8.34
CA ALA A 140 6.09 -2.39 -8.04
C ALA A 140 5.93 -1.54 -9.30
N GLY A 141 4.72 -1.02 -9.54
CA GLY A 141 4.38 -0.13 -10.64
C GLY A 141 4.18 1.32 -10.18
N GLY A 142 4.83 2.27 -10.86
CA GLY A 142 4.80 3.70 -10.54
C GLY A 142 3.75 4.53 -11.29
N GLY A 143 3.46 5.73 -10.77
CA GLY A 143 2.57 6.75 -11.35
C GLY A 143 3.14 7.62 -12.47
N ASP A 144 2.35 8.62 -12.89
CA ASP A 144 2.27 9.29 -14.20
C ASP A 144 3.54 9.95 -14.76
N THR A 145 4.63 10.02 -13.99
CA THR A 145 5.85 10.64 -14.49
C THR A 145 6.62 9.66 -15.39
N TYR A 146 6.91 8.44 -14.94
CA TYR A 146 7.50 7.36 -15.77
C TYR A 146 7.11 5.97 -15.19
N GLY A 147 6.31 5.19 -15.92
CA GLY A 147 5.85 3.86 -15.50
C GLY A 147 7.00 2.85 -15.44
N LEU A 148 7.61 2.70 -14.27
CA LEU A 148 8.71 1.77 -14.01
C LEU A 148 8.23 0.53 -13.25
N VAL A 149 8.91 -0.59 -13.48
CA VAL A 149 8.71 -1.87 -12.80
C VAL A 149 9.99 -2.22 -12.03
N PHE A 150 9.89 -2.34 -10.71
CA PHE A 150 11.03 -2.65 -9.83
C PHE A 150 11.00 -4.08 -9.35
N ARG A 151 12.15 -4.71 -9.07
CA ARG A 151 12.24 -6.05 -8.49
C ARG A 151 13.17 -6.04 -7.28
N ALA A 152 12.70 -6.52 -6.14
CA ALA A 152 13.54 -6.79 -4.97
C ALA A 152 13.85 -8.30 -4.90
N GLU A 153 15.14 -8.66 -4.82
CA GLU A 153 15.61 -10.04 -4.57
C GLU A 153 16.41 -10.08 -3.26
N GLY A 154 16.08 -11.03 -2.37
CA GLY A 154 16.95 -11.50 -1.28
C GLY A 154 17.22 -10.50 -0.14
N LEU A 155 16.53 -10.64 1.00
CA LEU A 155 16.85 -9.92 2.24
C LEU A 155 17.97 -10.63 3.04
N GLY A 156 19.15 -10.74 2.44
CA GLY A 156 20.41 -11.05 3.13
C GLY A 156 21.24 -9.78 3.39
N PRO A 157 22.41 -9.86 4.05
CA PRO A 157 23.21 -8.69 4.44
C PRO A 157 23.79 -7.86 3.27
N ALA A 158 23.53 -8.25 2.02
CA ALA A 158 23.84 -7.48 0.83
C ALA A 158 22.61 -7.46 -0.08
N VAL A 159 21.82 -6.39 0.02
CA VAL A 159 20.71 -6.13 -0.91
C VAL A 159 21.30 -5.72 -2.27
N GLU A 160 21.09 -6.51 -3.32
CA GLU A 160 21.42 -6.12 -4.70
C GLU A 160 20.22 -5.43 -5.36
N TRP A 161 20.39 -4.15 -5.69
CA TRP A 161 19.39 -3.38 -6.42
C TRP A 161 19.55 -3.58 -7.94
N ARG A 162 18.57 -4.17 -8.63
CA ARG A 162 18.54 -4.26 -10.10
C ARG A 162 17.47 -3.34 -10.67
N LEU A 163 17.90 -2.25 -11.31
CA LEU A 163 17.03 -1.34 -12.06
C LEU A 163 16.67 -1.98 -13.41
N TYR A 164 15.39 -2.30 -13.62
CA TYR A 164 14.88 -2.61 -14.96
C TYR A 164 14.30 -1.31 -15.53
N LEU A 165 14.98 -0.76 -16.54
CA LEU A 165 14.49 0.38 -17.34
C LEU A 165 13.10 0.03 -17.93
N PRO A 166 12.25 1.04 -18.22
CA PRO A 166 10.88 0.79 -18.66
C PRO A 166 10.88 -0.08 -19.92
N LEU A 167 9.97 -1.05 -19.97
CA LEU A 167 9.73 -1.87 -21.15
C LEU A 167 9.23 -0.95 -22.28
N VAL A 168 10.14 -0.52 -23.15
CA VAL A 168 9.76 0.12 -24.41
C VAL A 168 9.30 -0.98 -25.35
N LEU A 169 7.99 -1.25 -25.40
CA LEU A 169 7.40 -2.06 -26.45
C LEU A 169 7.58 -1.32 -27.77
N ARG A 170 8.50 -1.80 -28.62
CA ARG A 170 8.52 -1.40 -30.04
C ARG A 170 7.43 -2.21 -30.74
N GLY A 171 6.50 -1.51 -31.38
CA GLY A 171 5.54 -2.11 -32.31
C GLY A 171 6.22 -2.72 -33.53
#